data_AF-A0A5J5RJF4-F1
#
_entry.id   AF-A0A5J5RJF4-F1
#
_cell.length_a   1.000
_cell.length_b   1.000
_cell.length_c   1.000
_cell.angle_alpha   90.00
_cell.angle_beta   90.00
_cell.angle_gamma   90.00
#
_symmetry.space_group_name_H-M   'P 1'
#
loop_
_entity.id
_entity.type
_entity.pdbx_description
1 polymer ?
#
loop_
_entity_poly.entity_id
_entity_poly.type
_entity_poly.pdbx_seq_one_letter_code
_entity_poly.pdbx_strand_id
1 'polypeptide(L)'
;MDSSSGEESDLSESEINEYKEKPYEEIRSGKYKVKALNGSLRCPFCAGKKKQDYKYKDLLQHASGVGKGSANRSAKQRANHLALAKYLEIDLASEADETSRPTVPQAVDQTPEQTELYVWPWMGIIMNIVAESKNIDTLHDKGYWLKRFAKYKPINVQCFWNEVDLTGQAIVVFNSDWNGFVNATQFEKAFESERHSKKHWNGQQTQLGSNIYGWCARADDYQSNGPIGDYLRKVGKLQTISGIVQEAAQDRNSIVANLTTKIDLTNENLDELQYKYNETTMSLSRMLEEKDRLHLAFIEETRKMQRLARDNVRRILEEQEKLNHELETKKRKIDNWTRELNKRETLTERERQKLDEEKKKNNERNNSLQLASMEQKKADENVLRLVEEQKREKEEALKKILLLEKQLDIKQKLEMEIEDLKGKLQVMKHLGQDDAAVQKKMEEMNNELQEKIDDLQDLESTNKALIYKERQSNDELQEARKVLIQGLPELLGNRTNIGLKRMGELDPKAFHDTCKSRFPPDEAEIQATTLCSSWQENLKNPDWHPFKVIVEGGNPKEILNEEDEKLTNLKLEWGEEIYNAVVTALKELNEYNPSGRYVISELWNFKENRKATLKEVVGYVIRNIKTAKRKRT
;
A
#
# COMPACT_ATOMS: atom_id res chain seq x y z
N MET A 1 20.29 46.23 -16.43
CA MET A 1 20.27 46.81 -15.07
C MET A 1 19.05 47.70 -14.99
N ASP A 2 18.29 47.49 -13.90
CA ASP A 2 17.08 48.16 -13.41
C ASP A 2 15.88 48.31 -14.35
N SER A 3 15.13 47.21 -14.48
CA SER A 3 13.70 47.24 -14.81
C SER A 3 12.89 47.34 -13.52
N SER A 4 12.58 48.57 -13.10
CA SER A 4 11.64 48.84 -12.01
C SER A 4 10.22 48.54 -12.48
N SER A 5 9.64 47.43 -12.00
CA SER A 5 8.21 47.11 -12.13
C SER A 5 7.40 48.05 -11.23
N GLY A 6 6.85 49.11 -11.81
CA GLY A 6 5.78 49.88 -11.18
C GLY A 6 4.44 49.27 -11.57
N GLU A 7 3.68 48.81 -10.57
CA GLU A 7 2.29 48.39 -10.67
C GLU A 7 1.45 49.51 -11.32
N GLU A 8 1.01 49.35 -12.56
CA GLU A 8 -0.05 50.20 -13.15
C GLU A 8 -1.40 49.57 -12.79
N SER A 9 -2.05 50.12 -11.77
CA SER A 9 -3.43 49.83 -11.39
C SER A 9 -4.38 50.16 -12.56
N ASP A 10 -5.16 49.17 -12.98
CA ASP A 10 -6.20 49.29 -14.01
C ASP A 10 -7.28 50.30 -13.58
N LEU A 11 -7.24 51.50 -14.18
CA LEU A 11 -8.26 52.53 -14.00
C LEU A 11 -9.59 52.08 -14.61
N SER A 12 -10.67 52.11 -13.83
CA SER A 12 -12.03 51.74 -14.27
C SER A 12 -12.64 52.80 -15.19
N GLU A 13 -13.63 52.43 -16.01
CA GLU A 13 -14.31 53.37 -16.93
C GLU A 13 -15.00 54.55 -16.22
N SER A 14 -15.40 54.39 -14.96
CA SER A 14 -15.96 55.45 -14.11
C SER A 14 -14.93 56.51 -13.70
N GLU A 15 -13.64 56.16 -13.61
CA GLU A 15 -12.58 57.05 -13.12
C GLU A 15 -11.93 57.89 -14.24
N ILE A 16 -12.18 57.56 -15.52
CA ILE A 16 -11.64 58.28 -16.69
C ILE A 16 -12.06 59.77 -16.69
N ASN A 17 -13.26 60.08 -16.19
CA ASN A 17 -13.76 61.45 -16.13
C ASN A 17 -13.13 62.29 -15.01
N GLU A 18 -12.70 61.67 -13.91
CA GLU A 18 -11.94 62.34 -12.84
C GLU A 18 -10.46 62.47 -13.22
N TYR A 19 -9.91 61.47 -13.90
CA TYR A 19 -8.50 61.44 -14.29
C TYR A 19 -8.15 62.44 -15.42
N LYS A 20 -9.13 63.01 -16.12
CA LYS A 20 -8.88 64.02 -17.19
C LYS A 20 -8.48 65.40 -16.65
N GLU A 21 -8.79 65.71 -15.39
CA GLU A 21 -8.53 67.04 -14.81
C GLU A 21 -7.03 67.30 -14.63
N LYS A 22 -6.26 66.30 -14.19
CA LYS A 22 -4.81 66.45 -14.00
C LYS A 22 -4.05 66.68 -15.32
N PRO A 23 -4.25 65.90 -16.40
CA PRO A 23 -3.68 66.21 -17.71
C PRO A 23 -4.16 67.55 -18.29
N TYR A 24 -5.39 67.97 -17.99
CA TYR A 24 -5.94 69.27 -18.42
C TYR A 24 -5.18 70.43 -17.77
N GLU A 25 -4.92 70.37 -16.45
CA GLU A 25 -4.08 71.34 -15.75
C GLU A 25 -2.63 71.32 -16.23
N GLU A 26 -2.08 70.15 -16.57
CA GLU A 26 -0.72 70.03 -17.15
C GLU A 26 -0.62 70.67 -18.54
N ILE A 27 -1.68 70.63 -19.35
CA ILE A 27 -1.74 71.37 -20.63
C ILE A 27 -1.84 72.87 -20.36
N ARG A 28 -2.71 73.29 -19.44
CA ARG A 28 -2.95 74.70 -19.10
C ARG A 28 -1.73 75.39 -18.48
N SER A 29 -0.95 74.66 -17.69
CA SER A 29 0.33 75.11 -17.12
C SER A 29 1.48 75.12 -18.13
N GLY A 30 1.25 74.69 -19.37
CA GLY A 30 2.25 74.72 -20.45
C GLY A 30 3.26 73.56 -20.43
N LYS A 31 3.07 72.56 -19.56
CA LYS A 31 3.91 71.36 -19.49
C LYS A 31 3.84 70.55 -20.79
N TYR A 32 2.65 70.48 -21.41
CA TYR A 32 2.46 69.92 -22.74
C TYR A 32 2.14 71.01 -23.76
N LYS A 33 2.97 71.12 -24.81
CA LYS A 33 2.82 72.13 -25.86
C LYS A 33 1.83 71.67 -26.93
N VAL A 34 0.65 72.29 -26.97
CA VAL A 34 -0.38 72.05 -28.00
C VAL A 34 -0.18 72.96 -29.21
N LYS A 35 0.33 74.18 -29.03
CA LYS A 35 0.62 75.15 -30.11
C LYS A 35 2.12 75.19 -30.38
N ALA A 36 2.52 74.96 -31.63
CA ALA A 36 3.90 75.13 -32.07
C ALA A 36 4.18 76.62 -32.40
N LEU A 37 5.46 77.01 -32.41
CA LEU A 37 5.89 78.41 -32.64
C LEU A 37 5.45 78.97 -34.01
N ASN A 38 5.07 78.12 -34.95
CA ASN A 38 4.55 78.46 -36.28
C ASN A 38 3.02 78.58 -36.35
N GLY A 39 2.32 78.50 -35.20
CA GLY A 39 0.86 78.57 -35.13
C GLY A 39 0.13 77.28 -35.47
N SER A 40 0.82 76.18 -35.77
CA SER A 40 0.16 74.87 -35.98
C SER A 40 -0.20 74.21 -34.64
N LEU A 41 -1.35 73.50 -34.63
CA LEU A 41 -1.82 72.77 -33.46
C LEU A 41 -1.41 71.30 -33.55
N ARG A 42 -0.89 70.74 -32.46
CA ARG A 42 -0.42 69.35 -32.38
C ARG A 42 -1.00 68.64 -31.17
N CYS A 43 -1.23 67.33 -31.29
CA CYS A 43 -1.60 66.50 -30.15
C CYS A 43 -0.32 66.06 -29.38
N PRO A 44 -0.11 66.52 -28.13
CA PRO A 44 1.09 66.18 -27.36
C PRO A 44 1.14 64.70 -26.95
N PHE A 45 0.02 63.98 -27.01
CA PHE A 45 -0.10 62.59 -26.58
C PHE A 45 0.03 61.56 -27.71
N CYS A 46 0.18 62.01 -28.97
CA CYS A 46 0.25 61.15 -30.16
C CYS A 46 1.59 61.28 -30.91
N ALA A 47 2.71 61.46 -30.20
CA ALA A 47 4.02 61.59 -30.80
C ALA A 47 4.37 60.39 -31.71
N GLY A 48 4.68 60.65 -32.99
CA GLY A 48 5.18 59.65 -33.94
C GLY A 48 4.27 59.21 -35.09
N LYS A 49 3.02 59.70 -35.21
CA LYS A 49 2.12 59.37 -36.35
C LYS A 49 2.11 60.48 -37.43
N LYS A 50 2.04 60.09 -38.71
CA LYS A 50 2.36 60.87 -39.94
C LYS A 50 1.61 62.19 -40.20
N LYS A 51 0.69 62.65 -39.34
CA LYS A 51 0.08 64.00 -39.42
C LYS A 51 0.24 64.67 -38.06
N GLN A 52 1.22 65.57 -37.93
CA GLN A 52 1.48 66.26 -36.67
C GLN A 52 0.88 67.66 -36.61
N ASP A 53 0.56 68.27 -37.74
CA ASP A 53 -0.06 69.59 -37.82
C ASP A 53 -1.55 69.47 -38.14
N TYR A 54 -2.39 69.92 -37.21
CA TYR A 54 -3.85 69.90 -37.30
C TYR A 54 -4.40 71.34 -37.38
N LYS A 55 -5.51 71.54 -38.10
CA LYS A 55 -6.38 72.72 -37.92
C LYS A 55 -7.18 72.55 -36.62
N TYR A 56 -7.74 73.63 -36.07
CA TYR A 56 -8.53 73.59 -34.82
C TYR A 56 -9.64 72.53 -34.85
N LYS A 57 -10.50 72.55 -35.89
CA LYS A 57 -11.59 71.56 -36.05
C LYS A 57 -11.08 70.13 -36.15
N ASP A 58 -9.97 69.92 -36.87
CA ASP A 58 -9.38 68.59 -37.07
C ASP A 58 -8.75 68.05 -35.77
N LEU A 59 -8.09 68.92 -34.99
CA LEU A 59 -7.50 68.54 -33.71
C LEU A 59 -8.59 68.24 -32.67
N LEU A 60 -9.65 69.05 -32.62
CA LEU A 60 -10.78 68.82 -31.75
C LEU A 60 -11.48 67.50 -32.08
N GLN A 61 -11.73 67.22 -33.36
CA GLN A 61 -12.29 65.95 -33.80
C GLN A 61 -11.37 64.77 -33.47
N HIS A 62 -10.05 64.94 -33.63
CA HIS A 62 -9.06 63.93 -33.23
C HIS A 62 -9.09 63.67 -31.71
N ALA A 63 -9.02 64.71 -30.89
CA ALA A 63 -9.00 64.60 -29.43
C ALA A 63 -10.31 63.97 -28.90
N SER A 64 -11.47 64.46 -29.36
CA SER A 64 -12.78 63.95 -29.00
C SER A 64 -13.01 62.53 -29.51
N GLY A 65 -12.59 62.23 -30.74
CA GLY A 65 -12.69 60.89 -31.32
C GLY A 65 -11.78 59.87 -30.63
N VAL A 66 -10.60 60.28 -30.17
CA VAL A 66 -9.71 59.40 -29.40
C VAL A 66 -10.21 59.19 -27.98
N GLY A 67 -10.73 60.23 -27.34
CA GLY A 67 -11.30 60.15 -25.99
C GLY A 67 -12.57 59.29 -25.90
N LYS A 68 -13.45 59.39 -26.91
CA LYS A 68 -14.72 58.64 -26.99
C LYS A 68 -14.62 57.30 -27.73
N GLY A 69 -13.48 57.01 -28.37
CA GLY A 69 -13.28 55.84 -29.22
C GLY A 69 -13.02 54.52 -28.47
N SER A 70 -12.96 53.43 -29.26
CA SER A 70 -12.88 52.00 -28.91
C SER A 70 -12.05 51.61 -27.66
N ALA A 71 -12.51 50.56 -26.97
CA ALA A 71 -11.92 49.90 -25.79
C ALA A 71 -10.46 49.40 -25.94
N ASN A 72 -9.90 49.41 -27.15
CA ASN A 72 -8.52 49.00 -27.43
C ASN A 72 -7.45 50.04 -27.04
N ARG A 73 -7.81 51.16 -26.41
CA ARG A 73 -6.89 52.19 -25.92
C ARG A 73 -6.96 52.28 -24.41
N SER A 74 -5.80 52.42 -23.75
CA SER A 74 -5.75 52.46 -22.29
C SER A 74 -6.57 53.63 -21.73
N ALA A 75 -7.15 53.43 -20.53
CA ALA A 75 -7.94 54.45 -19.83
C ALA A 75 -7.16 55.79 -19.70
N LYS A 76 -5.85 55.71 -19.44
CA LYS A 76 -4.92 56.86 -19.38
C LYS A 76 -4.82 57.61 -20.72
N GLN A 77 -4.74 56.89 -21.84
CA GLN A 77 -4.73 57.53 -23.16
C GLN A 77 -6.06 58.22 -23.48
N ARG A 78 -7.19 57.60 -23.13
CA ARG A 78 -8.53 58.19 -23.33
C ARG A 78 -8.69 59.46 -22.48
N ALA A 79 -8.30 59.41 -21.20
CA ALA A 79 -8.33 60.56 -20.30
C ALA A 79 -7.47 61.74 -20.81
N ASN A 80 -6.25 61.48 -21.28
CA ASN A 80 -5.37 62.52 -21.84
C ASN A 80 -5.97 63.20 -23.08
N HIS A 81 -6.63 62.47 -23.96
CA HIS A 81 -7.26 63.06 -25.15
C HIS A 81 -8.58 63.79 -24.84
N LEU A 82 -9.34 63.32 -23.84
CA LEU A 82 -10.48 64.07 -23.31
C LEU A 82 -10.04 65.39 -22.67
N ALA A 83 -8.91 65.40 -21.97
CA ALA A 83 -8.31 66.61 -21.41
C ALA A 83 -7.89 67.61 -22.51
N LEU A 84 -7.31 67.12 -23.61
CA LEU A 84 -6.99 67.94 -24.78
C LEU A 84 -8.23 68.54 -25.45
N ALA A 85 -9.30 67.74 -25.61
CA ALA A 85 -10.56 68.22 -26.15
C ALA A 85 -11.16 69.33 -25.27
N LYS A 86 -11.16 69.12 -23.94
CA LYS A 86 -11.60 70.12 -22.95
C LYS A 86 -10.79 71.43 -23.07
N TYR A 87 -9.46 71.35 -23.20
CA TYR A 87 -8.61 72.52 -23.40
C TYR A 87 -8.89 73.27 -24.70
N LEU A 88 -9.17 72.53 -25.80
CA LEU A 88 -9.53 73.15 -27.07
C LEU A 88 -10.87 73.89 -26.97
N GLU A 89 -11.88 73.28 -26.37
CA GLU A 89 -13.24 73.83 -26.22
C GLU A 89 -13.33 74.99 -25.22
N ILE A 90 -12.51 75.01 -24.17
CA ILE A 90 -12.58 76.03 -23.12
C ILE A 90 -11.56 77.15 -23.32
N ASP A 91 -10.29 76.82 -23.55
CA ASP A 91 -9.19 77.80 -23.55
C ASP A 91 -8.78 78.26 -24.97
N LEU A 92 -9.17 77.55 -26.05
CA LEU A 92 -8.81 77.88 -27.45
C LEU A 92 -10.01 78.18 -28.36
N ALA A 93 -11.25 78.10 -27.87
CA ALA A 93 -12.47 78.27 -28.68
C ALA A 93 -12.63 79.68 -29.28
N SER A 94 -12.06 80.71 -28.65
CA SER A 94 -12.14 82.11 -29.10
C SER A 94 -11.31 82.40 -30.36
N GLU A 95 -10.33 81.56 -30.71
CA GLU A 95 -9.41 81.78 -31.84
C GLU A 95 -9.92 81.19 -33.17
N ALA A 96 -11.08 80.50 -33.20
CA ALA A 96 -11.55 79.70 -34.34
C ALA A 96 -12.50 80.43 -35.33
N ASP A 97 -13.01 81.62 -35.00
CA ASP A 97 -14.09 82.29 -35.74
C ASP A 97 -13.63 83.29 -36.83
N GLU A 98 -12.32 83.47 -37.04
CA GLU A 98 -11.81 84.56 -37.90
C GLU A 98 -11.59 84.22 -39.39
N THR A 99 -12.03 83.07 -39.93
CA THR A 99 -11.78 82.78 -41.36
C THR A 99 -12.98 82.29 -42.17
N SER A 100 -13.35 83.15 -43.12
CA SER A 100 -14.01 82.91 -44.41
C SER A 100 -15.54 82.94 -44.50
N ARG A 101 -16.11 84.12 -44.81
CA ARG A 101 -17.34 84.26 -45.61
C ARG A 101 -16.96 84.44 -47.08
N PRO A 102 -17.50 83.67 -48.04
CA PRO A 102 -17.39 83.98 -49.45
C PRO A 102 -18.36 85.12 -49.82
N THR A 103 -17.83 86.12 -50.51
CA THR A 103 -18.55 87.24 -51.12
C THR A 103 -19.52 86.74 -52.19
N VAL A 104 -20.79 87.14 -52.09
CA VAL A 104 -21.81 86.98 -53.14
C VAL A 104 -21.44 87.87 -54.34
N PRO A 105 -21.42 87.37 -55.59
CA PRO A 105 -21.31 88.23 -56.75
C PRO A 105 -22.58 89.07 -56.90
N GLN A 106 -22.38 90.38 -56.89
CA GLN A 106 -23.34 91.42 -57.19
C GLN A 106 -23.95 91.19 -58.58
N ALA A 107 -25.29 91.24 -58.67
CA ALA A 107 -26.01 91.21 -59.93
C ALA A 107 -25.62 92.45 -60.77
N VAL A 108 -25.17 92.22 -61.99
CA VAL A 108 -24.86 93.29 -62.96
C VAL A 108 -26.19 93.79 -63.53
N ASP A 109 -26.35 95.11 -63.52
CA ASP A 109 -27.49 95.86 -64.03
C ASP A 109 -27.95 95.39 -65.42
N GLN A 110 -29.26 95.17 -65.55
CA GLN A 110 -29.92 94.91 -66.82
C GLN A 110 -29.97 96.20 -67.65
N THR A 111 -29.29 96.21 -68.79
CA THR A 111 -29.53 97.19 -69.84
C THR A 111 -30.89 96.92 -70.53
N PRO A 112 -31.60 97.94 -71.03
CA PRO A 112 -32.94 97.80 -71.64
C PRO A 112 -32.97 97.14 -73.04
N GLU A 113 -31.94 96.38 -73.42
CA GLU A 113 -31.82 95.73 -74.75
C GLU A 113 -32.31 94.27 -74.77
N GLN A 114 -32.71 93.69 -73.63
CA GLN A 114 -33.05 92.25 -73.51
C GLN A 114 -34.48 91.87 -73.93
N THR A 115 -35.25 92.78 -74.52
CA THR A 115 -36.60 92.49 -75.04
C THR A 115 -36.61 92.03 -76.51
N GLU A 116 -35.44 91.91 -77.12
CA GLU A 116 -35.33 91.49 -78.51
C GLU A 116 -35.58 89.97 -78.64
N LEU A 117 -36.61 89.63 -79.42
CA LEU A 117 -37.00 88.25 -79.72
C LEU A 117 -36.27 87.77 -80.97
N TYR A 118 -35.50 86.71 -80.80
CA TYR A 118 -34.75 86.04 -81.86
C TYR A 118 -35.51 84.81 -82.33
N VAL A 119 -35.32 84.44 -83.59
CA VAL A 119 -35.72 83.11 -84.05
C VAL A 119 -34.68 82.10 -83.58
N TRP A 120 -35.13 81.07 -82.87
CA TRP A 120 -34.33 79.95 -82.39
C TRP A 120 -34.75 78.66 -83.09
N PRO A 121 -33.85 77.85 -83.68
CA PRO A 121 -32.40 78.04 -83.78
C PRO A 121 -32.00 79.32 -84.52
N TRP A 122 -30.79 79.83 -84.28
CA TRP A 122 -30.35 81.10 -84.88
C TRP A 122 -30.33 81.02 -86.41
N MET A 123 -30.99 81.98 -87.06
CA MET A 123 -31.08 82.05 -88.52
C MET A 123 -30.69 83.44 -89.03
N GLY A 124 -29.99 83.49 -90.16
CA GLY A 124 -29.71 84.70 -90.94
C GLY A 124 -30.61 84.76 -92.17
N ILE A 125 -31.01 85.95 -92.58
CA ILE A 125 -31.82 86.19 -93.79
C ILE A 125 -30.93 86.90 -94.81
N ILE A 126 -31.11 86.55 -96.08
CA ILE A 126 -30.48 87.17 -97.23
C ILE A 126 -31.57 87.60 -98.20
N MET A 127 -31.53 88.86 -98.60
CA MET A 127 -32.45 89.47 -99.56
C MET A 127 -31.72 89.97 -100.80
N ASN A 128 -32.49 90.19 -101.87
CA ASN A 128 -32.03 90.76 -103.15
C ASN A 128 -31.01 89.90 -103.90
N ILE A 129 -31.21 88.59 -103.94
CA ILE A 129 -30.39 87.70 -104.77
C ILE A 129 -30.87 87.85 -106.22
N VAL A 130 -30.24 88.71 -107.00
CA VAL A 130 -30.58 88.90 -108.43
C VAL A 130 -29.80 87.91 -109.28
N ALA A 131 -30.49 87.14 -110.13
CA ALA A 131 -29.85 86.20 -111.05
C ALA A 131 -29.86 86.71 -112.50
N GLU A 132 -28.69 86.77 -113.12
CA GLU A 132 -28.57 86.92 -114.57
C GLU A 132 -28.73 85.55 -115.25
N SER A 133 -29.31 85.50 -116.46
CA SER A 133 -29.68 84.26 -117.17
C SER A 133 -28.56 83.22 -117.32
N LYS A 134 -27.29 83.61 -117.10
CA LYS A 134 -26.10 82.74 -117.15
C LYS A 134 -25.70 82.10 -115.81
N ASN A 135 -26.20 82.63 -114.68
CA ASN A 135 -25.75 82.27 -113.32
C ASN A 135 -26.87 81.66 -112.45
N ILE A 136 -28.05 81.42 -113.02
CA ILE A 136 -29.23 80.90 -112.30
C ILE A 136 -28.90 79.56 -111.63
N ASP A 137 -28.40 78.57 -112.38
CA ASP A 137 -28.12 77.22 -111.84
C ASP A 137 -27.14 77.24 -110.66
N THR A 138 -26.13 78.12 -110.69
CA THR A 138 -25.16 78.26 -109.59
C THR A 138 -25.75 78.92 -108.34
N LEU A 139 -26.71 79.83 -108.48
CA LEU A 139 -27.35 80.50 -107.33
C LEU A 139 -28.44 79.64 -106.70
N HIS A 140 -29.05 78.71 -107.46
CA HIS A 140 -29.97 77.71 -106.94
C HIS A 140 -29.28 76.64 -106.08
N ASP A 141 -27.97 76.45 -106.24
CA ASP A 141 -27.21 75.50 -105.43
C ASP A 141 -27.02 75.99 -103.98
N LYS A 142 -27.55 75.21 -103.02
CA LYS A 142 -27.32 75.44 -101.58
C LYS A 142 -25.83 75.37 -101.22
N GLY A 143 -25.08 74.51 -101.92
CA GLY A 143 -23.64 74.33 -101.72
C GLY A 143 -22.85 75.61 -102.00
N TYR A 144 -23.24 76.38 -103.02
CA TYR A 144 -22.67 77.69 -103.31
C TYR A 144 -22.80 78.64 -102.10
N TRP A 145 -23.99 78.75 -101.51
CA TRP A 145 -24.24 79.64 -100.38
C TRP A 145 -23.55 79.20 -99.10
N LEU A 146 -23.53 77.89 -98.82
CA LEU A 146 -22.76 77.33 -97.71
C LEU A 146 -21.27 77.63 -97.85
N LYS A 147 -20.72 77.52 -99.07
CA LYS A 147 -19.32 77.85 -99.36
C LYS A 147 -19.04 79.35 -99.27
N ARG A 148 -19.93 80.19 -99.81
CA ARG A 148 -19.82 81.66 -99.77
C ARG A 148 -19.80 82.19 -98.34
N PHE A 149 -20.61 81.62 -97.47
CA PHE A 149 -20.71 82.02 -96.06
C PHE A 149 -19.98 81.09 -95.09
N ALA A 150 -19.08 80.23 -95.58
CA ALA A 150 -18.37 79.23 -94.78
C ALA A 150 -17.63 79.84 -93.57
N LYS A 151 -17.15 81.08 -93.67
CA LYS A 151 -16.51 81.81 -92.55
C LYS A 151 -17.41 81.93 -91.31
N TYR A 152 -18.72 81.95 -91.49
CA TYR A 152 -19.71 82.03 -90.41
C TYR A 152 -20.25 80.66 -89.98
N LYS A 153 -19.68 79.56 -90.50
CA LYS A 153 -20.04 78.18 -90.16
C LYS A 153 -21.57 77.91 -90.18
N PRO A 154 -22.27 78.23 -91.29
CA PRO A 154 -23.67 77.86 -91.43
C PRO A 154 -23.83 76.35 -91.50
N ILE A 155 -24.91 75.82 -90.93
CA ILE A 155 -25.26 74.40 -90.96
C ILE A 155 -26.13 74.08 -92.18
N ASN A 156 -26.99 75.02 -92.58
CA ASN A 156 -27.90 74.83 -93.71
C ASN A 156 -28.21 76.18 -94.37
N VAL A 157 -28.60 76.16 -95.65
CA VAL A 157 -29.15 77.32 -96.35
C VAL A 157 -30.41 76.90 -97.10
N GLN A 158 -31.48 77.65 -96.92
CA GLN A 158 -32.74 77.48 -97.64
C GLN A 158 -32.96 78.67 -98.57
N CYS A 159 -32.99 78.43 -99.88
CA CYS A 159 -33.25 79.48 -100.88
C CYS A 159 -34.71 79.44 -101.33
N PHE A 160 -35.25 80.61 -101.66
CA PHE A 160 -36.59 80.85 -102.19
C PHE A 160 -36.45 81.72 -103.43
N TRP A 161 -37.01 81.28 -104.54
CA TRP A 161 -36.84 81.95 -105.84
C TRP A 161 -38.20 82.36 -106.39
N ASN A 162 -38.27 83.58 -106.91
CA ASN A 162 -39.42 84.04 -107.68
C ASN A 162 -39.06 83.98 -109.18
N GLU A 163 -39.69 83.04 -109.89
CA GLU A 163 -39.42 82.79 -111.32
C GLU A 163 -39.85 83.96 -112.22
N VAL A 164 -40.76 84.83 -111.76
CA VAL A 164 -41.26 85.97 -112.54
C VAL A 164 -40.30 87.15 -112.49
N ASP A 165 -39.77 87.46 -111.31
CA ASP A 165 -38.92 88.64 -111.08
C ASP A 165 -37.41 88.31 -111.15
N LEU A 166 -37.04 87.05 -111.36
CA LEU A 166 -35.65 86.53 -111.32
C LEU A 166 -34.89 86.96 -110.06
N THR A 167 -35.60 87.11 -108.95
CA THR A 167 -35.06 87.46 -107.63
C THR A 167 -35.22 86.31 -106.65
N GLY A 168 -34.21 86.13 -105.81
CA GLY A 168 -34.14 85.13 -104.77
C GLY A 168 -33.95 85.71 -103.38
N GLN A 169 -34.31 84.92 -102.39
CA GLN A 169 -34.11 85.16 -100.97
C GLN A 169 -33.54 83.89 -100.36
N ALA A 170 -32.75 84.00 -99.29
CA ALA A 170 -32.22 82.82 -98.61
C ALA A 170 -32.22 82.95 -97.10
N ILE A 171 -32.38 81.83 -96.40
CA ILE A 171 -32.22 81.71 -94.95
C ILE A 171 -31.00 80.85 -94.67
N VAL A 172 -30.07 81.37 -93.89
CA VAL A 172 -28.87 80.70 -93.41
C VAL A 172 -29.13 80.21 -91.99
N VAL A 173 -29.09 78.91 -91.73
CA VAL A 173 -29.34 78.33 -90.40
C VAL A 173 -28.01 78.06 -89.70
N PHE A 174 -27.89 78.47 -88.43
CA PHE A 174 -26.72 78.26 -87.57
C PHE A 174 -27.02 77.24 -86.46
N ASN A 175 -26.00 76.89 -85.66
CA ASN A 175 -26.12 75.92 -84.58
C ASN A 175 -27.08 76.37 -83.48
N SER A 176 -27.77 75.43 -82.83
CA SER A 176 -28.69 75.72 -81.71
C SER A 176 -27.94 75.84 -80.37
N ASP A 177 -26.76 76.47 -80.36
CA ASP A 177 -25.95 76.71 -79.16
C ASP A 177 -25.44 78.16 -79.13
N TRP A 178 -24.69 78.52 -78.08
CA TRP A 178 -24.10 79.86 -77.98
C TRP A 178 -23.05 80.13 -79.07
N ASN A 179 -22.43 79.10 -79.65
CA ASN A 179 -21.53 79.29 -80.80
C ASN A 179 -22.32 79.69 -82.05
N GLY A 180 -23.49 79.11 -82.26
CA GLY A 180 -24.40 79.50 -83.33
C GLY A 180 -24.89 80.95 -83.20
N PHE A 181 -25.10 81.44 -81.98
CA PHE A 181 -25.44 82.84 -81.73
C PHE A 181 -24.33 83.75 -82.23
N VAL A 182 -23.09 83.48 -81.77
CA VAL A 182 -21.90 84.23 -82.15
C VAL A 182 -21.72 84.24 -83.67
N ASN A 183 -21.92 83.10 -84.33
CA ASN A 183 -21.83 82.96 -85.78
C ASN A 183 -22.89 83.80 -86.51
N ALA A 184 -24.15 83.76 -86.06
CA ALA A 184 -25.26 84.51 -86.65
C ALA A 184 -25.06 86.03 -86.49
N THR A 185 -24.58 86.47 -85.33
CA THR A 185 -24.26 87.88 -85.08
C THR A 185 -23.07 88.35 -85.92
N GLN A 186 -22.04 87.52 -86.11
CA GLN A 186 -20.91 87.85 -86.99
C GLN A 186 -21.36 87.97 -88.45
N PHE A 187 -22.25 87.08 -88.91
CA PHE A 187 -22.87 87.16 -90.22
C PHE A 187 -23.59 88.50 -90.42
N GLU A 188 -24.47 88.88 -89.47
CA GLU A 188 -25.21 90.14 -89.50
C GLU A 188 -24.29 91.37 -89.51
N LYS A 189 -23.31 91.41 -88.60
CA LYS A 189 -22.35 92.53 -88.50
C LYS A 189 -21.54 92.74 -89.77
N ALA A 190 -21.25 91.68 -90.51
CA ALA A 190 -20.52 91.82 -91.77
C ALA A 190 -21.34 92.56 -92.84
N PHE A 191 -22.62 92.21 -93.00
CA PHE A 191 -23.53 92.93 -93.88
C PHE A 191 -23.75 94.37 -93.40
N GLU A 192 -23.80 94.59 -92.09
CA GLU A 192 -23.87 95.95 -91.53
C GLU A 192 -22.63 96.79 -91.85
N SER A 193 -21.43 96.22 -91.77
CA SER A 193 -20.18 96.91 -92.10
C SER A 193 -20.06 97.32 -93.57
N GLU A 194 -20.68 96.55 -94.47
CA GLU A 194 -20.75 96.81 -95.91
C GLU A 194 -21.93 97.73 -96.30
N ARG A 195 -22.68 98.28 -95.32
CA ARG A 195 -23.91 99.07 -95.52
C ARG A 195 -25.03 98.31 -96.25
N HIS A 196 -25.09 96.99 -96.03
CA HIS A 196 -26.08 96.07 -96.59
C HIS A 196 -26.94 95.38 -95.51
N SER A 197 -27.17 96.06 -94.38
CA SER A 197 -28.07 95.54 -93.32
C SER A 197 -29.55 95.77 -93.63
N LYS A 198 -30.44 95.17 -92.82
CA LYS A 198 -31.89 95.35 -92.90
C LYS A 198 -32.35 96.81 -92.95
N LYS A 199 -31.70 97.69 -92.18
CA LYS A 199 -32.01 99.13 -92.17
C LYS A 199 -31.78 99.77 -93.54
N HIS A 200 -30.72 99.34 -94.23
CA HIS A 200 -30.39 99.80 -95.57
C HIS A 200 -31.34 99.22 -96.62
N TRP A 201 -31.74 97.95 -96.46
CA TRP A 201 -32.76 97.31 -97.29
C TRP A 201 -34.10 98.06 -97.24
N ASN A 202 -34.58 98.39 -96.04
CA ASN A 202 -35.87 99.09 -95.87
C ASN A 202 -35.82 100.57 -96.30
N GLY A 203 -34.63 101.18 -96.42
CA GLY A 203 -34.45 102.60 -96.73
C GLY A 203 -34.33 102.95 -98.22
N GLN A 204 -34.18 101.97 -99.13
CA GLN A 204 -34.07 102.21 -100.58
C GLN A 204 -35.43 102.01 -101.27
N GLN A 205 -36.05 103.08 -101.77
CA GLN A 205 -37.38 103.03 -102.41
C GLN A 205 -37.38 103.18 -103.94
N THR A 206 -36.25 103.31 -104.65
CA THR A 206 -36.34 103.59 -106.11
C THR A 206 -35.20 103.10 -107.03
N GLN A 207 -34.08 102.55 -106.53
CA GLN A 207 -33.07 101.88 -107.37
C GLN A 207 -32.38 100.75 -106.59
N LEU A 208 -32.88 99.52 -106.73
CA LEU A 208 -32.23 98.33 -106.17
C LEU A 208 -31.07 97.92 -107.08
N GLY A 209 -29.83 98.05 -106.56
CA GLY A 209 -28.64 97.54 -107.25
C GLY A 209 -28.51 96.00 -107.16
N SER A 210 -27.39 95.46 -107.64
CA SER A 210 -27.08 94.01 -107.61
C SER A 210 -26.53 93.50 -106.26
N ASN A 211 -26.57 94.32 -105.20
CA ASN A 211 -26.04 93.98 -103.89
C ASN A 211 -27.03 93.12 -103.07
N ILE A 212 -26.50 92.11 -102.40
CA ILE A 212 -27.26 91.29 -101.45
C ILE A 212 -27.26 91.92 -100.06
N TYR A 213 -28.39 91.80 -99.36
CA TYR A 213 -28.58 92.32 -98.01
C TYR A 213 -28.73 91.18 -97.03
N GLY A 214 -28.24 91.33 -95.80
CA GLY A 214 -28.31 90.27 -94.81
C GLY A 214 -28.39 90.75 -93.36
N TRP A 215 -29.11 89.99 -92.54
CA TRP A 215 -29.27 90.24 -91.10
C TRP A 215 -29.67 88.96 -90.37
N CYS A 216 -29.68 88.98 -89.04
CA CYS A 216 -30.14 87.84 -88.26
C CYS A 216 -31.65 87.94 -88.00
N ALA A 217 -32.39 86.85 -88.14
CA ALA A 217 -33.84 86.82 -88.07
C ALA A 217 -34.36 87.23 -86.68
N ARG A 218 -35.31 88.17 -86.66
CA ARG A 218 -35.98 88.67 -85.46
C ARG A 218 -37.50 88.46 -85.51
N ALA A 219 -38.20 88.91 -84.47
CA ALA A 219 -39.66 88.79 -84.37
C ALA A 219 -40.43 89.34 -85.57
N ASP A 220 -39.99 90.46 -86.14
CA ASP A 220 -40.66 91.07 -87.29
C ASP A 220 -40.45 90.23 -88.57
N ASP A 221 -39.28 89.62 -88.76
CA ASP A 221 -39.05 88.65 -89.85
C ASP A 221 -39.90 87.39 -89.66
N TYR A 222 -39.99 86.88 -88.43
CA TYR A 222 -40.81 85.71 -88.09
C TYR A 222 -42.31 85.96 -88.32
N GLN A 223 -42.76 87.20 -88.13
CA GLN A 223 -44.16 87.62 -88.36
C GLN A 223 -44.42 88.10 -89.78
N SER A 224 -43.38 88.24 -90.62
CA SER A 224 -43.54 88.69 -92.00
C SER A 224 -44.40 87.71 -92.82
N ASN A 225 -45.11 88.26 -93.80
CA ASN A 225 -45.82 87.48 -94.81
C ASN A 225 -44.88 87.17 -95.97
N GLY A 226 -44.92 85.93 -96.47
CA GLY A 226 -44.06 85.47 -97.55
C GLY A 226 -43.17 84.28 -97.15
N PRO A 227 -42.36 83.77 -98.09
CA PRO A 227 -41.65 82.50 -97.95
C PRO A 227 -40.67 82.48 -96.78
N ILE A 228 -40.06 83.64 -96.45
CA ILE A 228 -39.13 83.78 -95.32
C ILE A 228 -39.87 83.59 -93.99
N GLY A 229 -40.92 84.37 -93.73
CA GLY A 229 -41.69 84.27 -92.49
C GLY A 229 -42.36 82.90 -92.30
N ASP A 230 -42.90 82.30 -93.37
CA ASP A 230 -43.49 80.95 -93.33
C ASP A 230 -42.46 79.88 -92.92
N TYR A 231 -41.24 79.96 -93.46
CA TYR A 231 -40.18 79.03 -93.09
C TYR A 231 -39.70 79.22 -91.65
N LEU A 232 -39.53 80.47 -91.21
CA LEU A 232 -39.13 80.78 -89.83
C LEU A 232 -40.15 80.24 -88.82
N ARG A 233 -41.46 80.35 -89.10
CA ARG A 233 -42.54 79.77 -88.25
C ARG A 233 -42.57 78.25 -88.26
N LYS A 234 -42.19 77.63 -89.38
CA LYS A 234 -42.20 76.16 -89.51
C LYS A 234 -41.07 75.50 -88.74
N VAL A 235 -39.89 76.12 -88.68
CA VAL A 235 -38.66 75.48 -88.20
C VAL A 235 -38.11 76.13 -86.92
N GLY A 236 -38.44 77.40 -86.67
CA GLY A 236 -37.98 78.14 -85.50
C GLY A 236 -39.11 78.45 -84.50
N LYS A 237 -38.70 78.79 -83.27
CA LYS A 237 -39.55 79.39 -82.22
C LYS A 237 -38.98 80.76 -81.85
N LEU A 238 -39.83 81.75 -81.55
CA LEU A 238 -39.37 83.01 -81.00
C LEU A 238 -38.94 82.82 -79.54
N GLN A 239 -37.73 83.24 -79.23
CA GLN A 239 -37.13 83.11 -77.90
C GLN A 239 -36.33 84.36 -77.54
N THR A 240 -36.28 84.67 -76.26
CA THR A 240 -35.31 85.61 -75.72
C THR A 240 -34.05 84.85 -75.32
N ILE A 241 -32.90 85.54 -75.31
CA ILE A 241 -31.63 85.00 -74.80
C ILE A 241 -31.82 84.46 -73.37
N SER A 242 -32.52 85.21 -72.51
CA SER A 242 -32.83 84.79 -71.14
C SER A 242 -33.68 83.51 -71.08
N GLY A 243 -34.66 83.35 -71.97
CA GLY A 243 -35.52 82.16 -72.03
C GLY A 243 -34.72 80.89 -72.33
N ILE A 244 -33.80 80.96 -73.29
CA ILE A 244 -32.92 79.83 -73.66
C ILE A 244 -32.00 79.44 -72.50
N VAL A 245 -31.42 80.42 -71.79
CA VAL A 245 -30.58 80.15 -70.60
C VAL A 245 -31.40 79.49 -69.48
N GLN A 246 -32.61 79.98 -69.24
CA GLN A 246 -33.46 79.50 -68.15
C GLN A 246 -33.95 78.08 -68.39
N GLU A 247 -34.35 77.73 -69.62
CA GLU A 247 -34.75 76.37 -70.03
C GLU A 247 -33.60 75.38 -69.77
N ALA A 248 -32.39 75.70 -70.24
CA ALA A 248 -31.21 74.86 -70.02
C ALA A 248 -30.80 74.74 -68.53
N ALA A 249 -30.97 75.81 -67.74
CA ALA A 249 -30.69 75.78 -66.31
C ALA A 249 -31.70 74.93 -65.53
N GLN A 250 -32.98 74.97 -65.91
CA GLN A 250 -34.04 74.16 -65.31
C GLN A 250 -33.80 72.66 -65.55
N ASP A 251 -33.44 72.26 -66.76
CA ASP A 251 -33.09 70.87 -67.09
C ASP A 251 -31.91 70.37 -66.26
N ARG A 252 -30.85 71.16 -66.15
CA ARG A 252 -29.68 70.82 -65.32
C ARG A 252 -30.07 70.68 -63.84
N ASN A 253 -30.85 71.62 -63.32
CA ASN A 253 -31.26 71.61 -61.92
C ASN A 253 -32.16 70.41 -61.59
N SER A 254 -33.02 69.99 -62.51
CA SER A 254 -33.85 68.78 -62.35
C SER A 254 -32.99 67.51 -62.22
N ILE A 255 -31.95 67.37 -63.06
CA ILE A 255 -31.01 66.25 -62.97
C ILE A 255 -30.25 66.28 -61.64
N VAL A 256 -29.76 67.45 -61.24
CA VAL A 256 -29.04 67.62 -59.96
C VAL A 256 -29.94 67.26 -58.78
N ALA A 257 -31.21 67.68 -58.79
CA ALA A 257 -32.17 67.32 -57.74
C ALA A 257 -32.38 65.81 -57.65
N ASN A 258 -32.62 65.13 -58.79
CA ASN A 258 -32.79 63.68 -58.82
C ASN A 258 -31.55 62.91 -58.32
N LEU A 259 -30.35 63.37 -58.69
CA LEU A 259 -29.10 62.78 -58.20
C LEU A 259 -28.92 63.00 -56.70
N THR A 260 -29.29 64.18 -56.19
CA THR A 260 -29.23 64.50 -54.75
C THR A 260 -30.16 63.58 -53.97
N THR A 261 -31.42 63.42 -54.39
CA THR A 261 -32.36 62.48 -53.77
C THR A 261 -31.84 61.04 -53.76
N LYS A 262 -31.18 60.62 -54.85
CA LYS A 262 -30.60 59.27 -54.92
C LYS A 262 -29.42 59.11 -53.95
N ILE A 263 -28.57 60.13 -53.81
CA ILE A 263 -27.47 60.14 -52.84
C ILE A 263 -28.03 60.06 -51.41
N ASP A 264 -29.04 60.86 -51.09
CA ASP A 264 -29.66 60.88 -49.77
C ASP A 264 -30.25 59.51 -49.41
N LEU A 265 -31.03 58.90 -50.32
CA LEU A 265 -31.57 57.56 -50.13
C LEU A 265 -30.46 56.50 -49.95
N THR A 266 -29.35 56.61 -50.70
CA THR A 266 -28.23 55.67 -50.51
C THR A 266 -27.52 55.86 -49.18
N ASN A 267 -27.42 57.10 -48.68
CA ASN A 267 -26.84 57.38 -47.37
C ASN A 267 -27.73 56.84 -46.25
N GLU A 268 -29.05 57.03 -46.32
CA GLU A 268 -30.00 56.46 -45.36
C GLU A 268 -29.90 54.92 -45.29
N ASN A 269 -29.81 54.25 -46.44
CA ASN A 269 -29.63 52.80 -46.48
C ASN A 269 -28.28 52.36 -45.87
N LEU A 270 -27.21 53.13 -46.09
CA LEU A 270 -25.90 52.87 -45.49
C LEU A 270 -25.94 53.03 -43.96
N ASP A 271 -26.62 54.06 -43.47
CA ASP A 271 -26.79 54.29 -42.03
C ASP A 271 -27.60 53.16 -41.38
N GLU A 272 -28.67 52.68 -42.02
CA GLU A 272 -29.46 51.54 -41.52
C GLU A 272 -28.63 50.25 -41.47
N LEU A 273 -27.84 49.99 -42.51
CA LEU A 273 -26.92 48.84 -42.53
C LEU A 273 -25.85 48.94 -41.45
N GLN A 274 -25.28 50.14 -41.24
CA GLN A 274 -24.32 50.38 -40.17
C GLN A 274 -24.93 50.19 -38.79
N TYR A 275 -26.17 50.64 -38.58
CA TYR A 275 -26.90 50.40 -37.32
C TYR A 275 -27.09 48.90 -37.07
N LYS A 276 -27.62 48.15 -38.05
CA LYS A 276 -27.82 46.69 -37.95
C LYS A 276 -26.51 45.94 -37.73
N TYR A 277 -25.43 46.35 -38.40
CA TYR A 277 -24.10 45.78 -38.20
C TYR A 277 -23.59 46.00 -36.77
N ASN A 278 -23.75 47.22 -36.23
CA ASN A 278 -23.34 47.52 -34.86
C ASN A 278 -24.18 46.76 -33.83
N GLU A 279 -25.50 46.69 -34.03
CA GLU A 279 -26.41 45.95 -33.16
C GLU A 279 -26.06 44.46 -33.10
N THR A 280 -25.85 43.84 -34.27
CA THR A 280 -25.44 42.42 -34.35
C THR A 280 -24.06 42.18 -33.75
N THR A 281 -23.11 43.09 -33.95
CA THR A 281 -21.77 43.01 -33.35
C THR A 281 -21.83 43.11 -31.81
N MET A 282 -22.65 44.01 -31.27
CA MET A 282 -22.85 44.13 -29.81
C MET A 282 -23.54 42.88 -29.23
N SER A 283 -24.57 42.37 -29.91
CA SER A 283 -25.26 41.13 -29.51
C SER A 283 -24.31 39.94 -29.48
N LEU A 284 -23.49 39.78 -30.53
CA LEU A 284 -22.49 38.72 -30.60
C LEU A 284 -21.45 38.83 -29.48
N SER A 285 -20.97 40.05 -29.19
CA SER A 285 -20.00 40.29 -28.12
C SER A 285 -20.57 39.87 -26.75
N ARG A 286 -21.82 40.25 -26.45
CA ARG A 286 -22.51 39.82 -25.21
C ARG A 286 -22.67 38.29 -25.13
N MET A 287 -23.01 37.65 -26.24
CA MET A 287 -23.13 36.18 -26.26
C MET A 287 -21.78 35.49 -26.04
N LEU A 288 -20.69 36.03 -26.59
CA LEU A 288 -19.35 35.49 -26.38
C LEU A 288 -18.92 35.63 -24.90
N GLU A 289 -19.17 36.78 -24.28
CA GLU A 289 -18.90 37.01 -22.86
C GLU A 289 -19.69 36.05 -21.97
N GLU A 290 -20.99 35.86 -22.24
CA GLU A 290 -21.81 34.91 -21.47
C GLU A 290 -21.36 33.46 -21.71
N LYS A 291 -20.99 33.11 -22.94
CA LYS A 291 -20.43 31.78 -23.24
C LYS A 291 -19.16 31.54 -22.43
N ASP A 292 -18.23 32.51 -22.39
CA ASP A 292 -16.99 32.39 -21.63
C ASP A 292 -17.25 32.34 -20.12
N ARG A 293 -18.19 33.14 -19.61
CA ARG A 293 -18.62 33.09 -18.21
C ARG A 293 -19.18 31.72 -17.82
N LEU A 294 -20.07 31.15 -18.65
CA LEU A 294 -20.65 29.83 -18.42
C LEU A 294 -19.59 28.73 -18.50
N HIS A 295 -18.65 28.82 -19.44
CA HIS A 295 -17.53 27.87 -19.50
C HIS A 295 -16.65 27.93 -18.26
N LEU A 296 -16.33 29.11 -17.76
CA LEU A 296 -15.54 29.26 -16.52
C LEU A 296 -16.28 28.68 -15.32
N ALA A 297 -17.59 28.95 -15.19
CA ALA A 297 -18.42 28.38 -14.13
C ALA A 297 -18.47 26.84 -14.21
N PHE A 298 -18.64 26.29 -15.42
CA PHE A 298 -18.61 24.83 -15.64
C PHE A 298 -17.27 24.21 -15.26
N ILE A 299 -16.15 24.83 -15.64
CA ILE A 299 -14.81 24.36 -15.27
C ILE A 299 -14.62 24.37 -13.76
N GLU A 300 -15.05 25.44 -13.07
CA GLU A 300 -14.91 25.54 -11.62
C GLU A 300 -15.77 24.50 -10.90
N GLU A 301 -17.02 24.29 -11.32
CA GLU A 301 -17.89 23.28 -10.72
C GLU A 301 -17.36 21.87 -10.98
N THR A 302 -16.82 21.61 -12.17
CA THR A 302 -16.15 20.33 -12.48
C THR A 302 -14.94 20.11 -11.58
N ARG A 303 -14.11 21.13 -11.35
CA ARG A 303 -12.96 21.07 -10.44
C ARG A 303 -13.40 20.84 -8.98
N LYS A 304 -14.48 21.48 -8.55
CA LYS A 304 -15.05 21.31 -7.21
C LYS A 304 -15.59 19.89 -7.03
N MET A 305 -16.32 19.36 -8.00
CA MET A 305 -16.81 17.98 -8.00
C MET A 305 -15.65 16.98 -7.96
N GLN A 306 -14.58 17.20 -8.75
CA GLN A 306 -13.38 16.35 -8.71
C GLN A 306 -12.66 16.40 -7.35
N ARG A 307 -12.56 17.58 -6.72
CA ARG A 307 -12.00 17.72 -5.37
C ARG A 307 -12.82 16.94 -4.35
N LEU A 308 -14.14 17.14 -4.33
CA LEU A 308 -15.05 16.42 -3.44
C LEU A 308 -14.98 14.91 -3.63
N ALA A 309 -14.91 14.43 -4.87
CA ALA A 309 -14.74 13.01 -5.16
C ALA A 309 -13.42 12.46 -4.62
N ARG A 310 -12.30 13.17 -4.84
CA ARG A 310 -10.97 12.78 -4.32
C ARG A 310 -10.94 12.77 -2.79
N ASP A 311 -11.52 13.77 -2.16
CA ASP A 311 -11.59 13.86 -0.69
C ASP A 311 -12.47 12.75 -0.11
N ASN A 312 -13.58 12.42 -0.79
CA ASN A 312 -14.42 11.31 -0.37
C ASN A 312 -13.68 9.97 -0.46
N VAL A 313 -12.99 9.71 -1.57
CA VAL A 313 -12.15 8.50 -1.72
C VAL A 313 -11.07 8.45 -0.66
N ARG A 314 -10.40 9.58 -0.37
CA ARG A 314 -9.39 9.66 0.69
C ARG A 314 -9.96 9.29 2.05
N ARG A 315 -11.12 9.85 2.45
CA ARG A 315 -11.78 9.51 3.71
C ARG A 315 -12.13 8.03 3.80
N ILE A 316 -12.68 7.46 2.72
CA ILE A 316 -13.00 6.02 2.68
C ILE A 316 -11.72 5.19 2.89
N LEU A 317 -10.61 5.54 2.25
CA LEU A 317 -9.34 4.83 2.43
C LEU A 317 -8.80 4.96 3.86
N GLU A 318 -8.87 6.14 4.46
CA GLU A 318 -8.47 6.35 5.86
C GLU A 318 -9.34 5.54 6.84
N GLU A 319 -10.64 5.45 6.59
CA GLU A 319 -11.56 4.60 7.37
C GLU A 319 -11.25 3.12 7.18
N GLN A 320 -10.98 2.67 5.94
CA GLN A 320 -10.58 1.30 5.64
C GLN A 320 -9.27 0.94 6.36
N GLU A 321 -8.28 1.83 6.39
CA GLU A 321 -7.02 1.61 7.09
C GLU A 321 -7.22 1.48 8.61
N LYS A 322 -8.04 2.36 9.21
CA LYS A 322 -8.40 2.27 10.63
C LYS A 322 -9.09 0.96 10.97
N LEU A 323 -10.10 0.57 10.18
CA LEU A 323 -10.82 -0.69 10.35
C LEU A 323 -9.90 -1.89 10.21
N ASN A 324 -8.99 -1.86 9.24
CA ASN A 324 -8.01 -2.93 9.05
C ASN A 324 -7.04 -3.02 10.24
N HIS A 325 -6.60 -1.89 10.78
CA HIS A 325 -5.79 -1.86 12.00
C HIS A 325 -6.56 -2.47 13.18
N GLU A 326 -7.82 -2.08 13.40
CA GLU A 326 -8.67 -2.66 14.44
C GLU A 326 -8.84 -4.18 14.26
N LEU A 327 -9.08 -4.63 13.03
CA LEU A 327 -9.23 -6.05 12.70
C LEU A 327 -7.95 -6.82 13.02
N GLU A 328 -6.79 -6.29 12.64
CA GLU A 328 -5.49 -6.88 12.94
C GLU A 328 -5.21 -6.93 14.45
N THR A 329 -5.59 -5.90 15.21
CA THR A 329 -5.49 -5.96 16.68
C THR A 329 -6.40 -7.03 17.29
N LYS A 330 -7.63 -7.18 16.79
CA LYS A 330 -8.56 -8.23 17.23
C LYS A 330 -8.03 -9.62 16.87
N LYS A 331 -7.49 -9.79 15.67
CA LYS A 331 -6.85 -11.03 15.22
C LYS A 331 -5.70 -11.43 16.13
N ARG A 332 -4.79 -10.50 16.45
CA ARG A 332 -3.69 -10.75 17.40
C ARG A 332 -4.18 -11.12 18.80
N LYS A 333 -5.28 -10.52 19.28
CA LYS A 333 -5.90 -10.90 20.56
C LYS A 333 -6.43 -12.33 20.53
N ILE A 334 -7.11 -12.71 19.45
CA ILE A 334 -7.59 -14.09 19.24
C ILE A 334 -6.41 -15.06 19.19
N ASP A 335 -5.36 -14.76 18.42
CA ASP A 335 -4.16 -15.62 18.36
C ASP A 335 -3.48 -15.79 19.72
N ASN A 336 -3.46 -14.73 20.54
CA ASN A 336 -2.98 -14.81 21.92
C ASN A 336 -3.87 -15.71 22.79
N TRP A 337 -5.20 -15.56 22.70
CA TRP A 337 -6.14 -16.41 23.43
C TRP A 337 -6.06 -17.87 22.99
N THR A 338 -5.94 -18.15 21.70
CA THR A 338 -5.74 -19.51 21.18
C THR A 338 -4.46 -20.13 21.72
N ARG A 339 -3.34 -19.39 21.75
CA ARG A 339 -2.09 -19.87 22.34
C ARG A 339 -2.22 -20.17 23.83
N GLU A 340 -2.90 -19.28 24.57
CA GLU A 340 -3.10 -19.48 26.01
C GLU A 340 -4.05 -20.66 26.30
N LEU A 341 -5.10 -20.82 25.49
CA LEU A 341 -6.00 -21.95 25.58
C LEU A 341 -5.27 -23.27 25.32
N ASN A 342 -4.46 -23.34 24.25
CA ASN A 342 -3.66 -24.53 23.95
C ASN A 342 -2.71 -24.87 25.10
N LYS A 343 -2.04 -23.88 25.72
CA LYS A 343 -1.19 -24.13 26.89
C LYS A 343 -1.98 -24.75 28.03
N ARG A 344 -3.15 -24.19 28.36
CA ARG A 344 -4.03 -24.73 29.41
C ARG A 344 -4.49 -26.14 29.09
N GLU A 345 -4.90 -26.40 27.85
CA GLU A 345 -5.30 -27.73 27.40
C GLU A 345 -4.15 -28.74 27.54
N THR A 346 -2.92 -28.39 27.15
CA THR A 346 -1.77 -29.28 27.37
C THR A 346 -1.46 -29.53 28.84
N LEU A 347 -1.69 -28.55 29.72
CA LEU A 347 -1.51 -28.72 31.17
C LEU A 347 -2.59 -29.65 31.73
N THR A 348 -3.85 -29.41 31.39
CA THR A 348 -4.99 -30.25 31.80
C THR A 348 -4.82 -31.69 31.31
N GLU A 349 -4.38 -31.91 30.07
CA GLU A 349 -4.15 -33.26 29.56
C GLU A 349 -2.97 -33.95 30.29
N ARG A 350 -1.89 -33.23 30.61
CA ARG A 350 -0.81 -33.78 31.45
C ARG A 350 -1.28 -34.13 32.86
N GLU A 351 -2.09 -33.28 33.49
CA GLU A 351 -2.66 -33.55 34.81
C GLU A 351 -3.59 -34.75 34.79
N ARG A 352 -4.44 -34.86 33.77
CA ARG A 352 -5.30 -36.02 33.55
C ARG A 352 -4.48 -37.30 33.40
N GLN A 353 -3.42 -37.29 32.59
CA GLN A 353 -2.52 -38.44 32.42
C GLN A 353 -1.86 -38.84 33.74
N LYS A 354 -1.38 -37.87 34.53
CA LYS A 354 -0.83 -38.14 35.88
C LYS A 354 -1.87 -38.77 36.79
N LEU A 355 -3.09 -38.25 36.81
CA LEU A 355 -4.19 -38.80 37.62
C LEU A 355 -4.55 -40.23 37.19
N ASP A 356 -4.58 -40.51 35.89
CA ASP A 356 -4.82 -41.85 35.37
C ASP A 356 -3.69 -42.83 35.75
N GLU A 357 -2.44 -42.40 35.67
CA GLU A 357 -1.28 -43.18 36.15
C GLU A 357 -1.34 -43.44 37.66
N GLU A 358 -1.66 -42.42 38.46
CA GLU A 358 -1.84 -42.55 39.91
C GLU A 358 -2.98 -43.51 40.25
N LYS A 359 -4.12 -43.39 39.55
CA LYS A 359 -5.26 -44.29 39.71
C LYS A 359 -4.88 -45.73 39.37
N LYS A 360 -4.09 -45.94 38.32
CA LYS A 360 -3.58 -47.27 37.94
C LYS A 360 -2.64 -47.84 39.02
N LYS A 361 -1.66 -47.06 39.48
CA LYS A 361 -0.76 -47.45 40.59
C LYS A 361 -1.54 -47.75 41.87
N ASN A 362 -2.56 -46.95 42.18
CA ASN A 362 -3.38 -47.17 43.36
C ASN A 362 -4.21 -48.46 43.23
N ASN A 363 -4.77 -48.73 42.05
CA ASN A 363 -5.44 -50.02 41.78
C ASN A 363 -4.47 -51.21 41.91
N GLU A 364 -3.25 -51.11 41.37
CA GLU A 364 -2.22 -52.15 41.51
C GLU A 364 -1.82 -52.37 42.98
N ARG A 365 -1.65 -51.27 43.73
CA ARG A 365 -1.38 -51.32 45.18
C ARG A 365 -2.54 -51.96 45.94
N ASN A 366 -3.78 -51.60 45.61
CA ASN A 366 -4.97 -52.15 46.25
C ASN A 366 -5.13 -53.65 45.94
N ASN A 367 -4.92 -54.06 44.69
CA ASN A 367 -4.88 -55.48 44.30
C ASN A 367 -3.78 -56.24 45.06
N SER A 368 -2.58 -55.64 45.18
CA SER A 368 -1.47 -56.23 45.92
C SER A 368 -1.77 -56.35 47.41
N LEU A 369 -2.40 -55.33 48.01
CA LEU A 369 -2.87 -55.36 49.41
C LEU A 369 -3.95 -56.42 49.62
N GLN A 370 -4.88 -56.57 48.66
CA GLN A 370 -5.89 -57.60 48.72
C GLN A 370 -5.28 -59.00 48.64
N LEU A 371 -4.30 -59.21 47.76
CA LEU A 371 -3.53 -60.46 47.68
C LEU A 371 -2.77 -60.73 48.98
N ALA A 372 -2.07 -59.73 49.53
CA ALA A 372 -1.36 -59.84 50.79
C ALA A 372 -2.30 -60.15 51.97
N SER A 373 -3.47 -59.50 52.04
CA SER A 373 -4.49 -59.79 53.05
C SER A 373 -5.04 -61.21 52.91
N MET A 374 -5.23 -61.69 51.67
CA MET A 374 -5.68 -63.05 51.41
C MET A 374 -4.61 -64.09 51.78
N GLU A 375 -3.34 -63.76 51.58
CA GLU A 375 -2.20 -64.61 51.95
C GLU A 375 -1.95 -64.61 53.47
N GLN A 376 -2.14 -63.45 54.13
CA GLN A 376 -2.15 -63.36 55.59
C GLN A 376 -3.27 -64.22 56.18
N LYS A 377 -4.51 -64.13 55.66
CA LYS A 377 -5.60 -65.01 56.11
C LYS A 377 -5.26 -66.49 55.98
N LYS A 378 -4.66 -66.90 54.84
CA LYS A 378 -4.18 -68.28 54.65
C LYS A 378 -3.09 -68.65 55.65
N ALA A 379 -2.16 -67.73 55.93
CA ALA A 379 -1.11 -67.94 56.92
C ALA A 379 -1.69 -68.07 58.34
N ASP A 380 -2.64 -67.21 58.71
CA ASP A 380 -3.33 -67.24 60.00
C ASP A 380 -4.14 -68.54 60.15
N GLU A 381 -4.84 -68.99 59.11
CA GLU A 381 -5.50 -70.31 59.07
C GLU A 381 -4.49 -71.45 59.22
N ASN A 382 -3.33 -71.36 58.57
CA ASN A 382 -2.25 -72.35 58.73
C ASN A 382 -1.69 -72.36 60.15
N VAL A 383 -1.47 -71.19 60.75
CA VAL A 383 -1.03 -71.06 62.14
C VAL A 383 -2.09 -71.65 63.07
N LEU A 384 -3.37 -71.37 62.85
CA LEU A 384 -4.46 -71.95 63.64
C LEU A 384 -4.47 -73.48 63.54
N ARG A 385 -4.28 -74.03 62.32
CA ARG A 385 -4.13 -75.48 62.13
C ARG A 385 -2.90 -76.04 62.82
N LEU A 386 -1.76 -75.35 62.76
CA LEU A 386 -0.54 -75.75 63.47
C LEU A 386 -0.70 -75.68 64.99
N VAL A 387 -1.43 -74.69 65.51
CA VAL A 387 -1.73 -74.60 66.94
C VAL A 387 -2.66 -75.73 67.38
N GLU A 388 -3.67 -76.07 66.58
CA GLU A 388 -4.54 -77.21 66.87
C GLU A 388 -3.79 -78.55 66.73
N GLU A 389 -2.86 -78.65 65.77
CA GLU A 389 -1.95 -79.80 65.65
C GLU A 389 -1.03 -79.89 66.86
N GLN A 390 -0.36 -78.80 67.26
CA GLN A 390 0.47 -78.77 68.46
C GLN A 390 -0.33 -79.09 69.72
N LYS A 391 -1.59 -78.67 69.79
CA LYS A 391 -2.47 -79.02 70.90
C LYS A 391 -2.77 -80.52 70.90
N ARG A 392 -3.09 -81.11 69.74
CA ARG A 392 -3.26 -82.57 69.59
C ARG A 392 -1.99 -83.35 69.91
N GLU A 393 -0.86 -82.93 69.35
CA GLU A 393 0.47 -83.49 69.63
C GLU A 393 0.84 -83.35 71.10
N LYS A 394 0.51 -82.22 71.75
CA LYS A 394 0.72 -82.03 73.20
C LYS A 394 -0.20 -82.95 74.01
N GLU A 395 -1.46 -83.10 73.64
CA GLU A 395 -2.37 -84.06 74.28
C GLU A 395 -1.90 -85.51 74.10
N GLU A 396 -1.39 -85.85 72.91
CA GLU A 396 -0.83 -87.16 72.62
C GLU A 396 0.49 -87.39 73.35
N ALA A 397 1.37 -86.40 73.41
CA ALA A 397 2.59 -86.42 74.19
C ALA A 397 2.29 -86.53 75.68
N LEU A 398 1.28 -85.83 76.20
CA LEU A 398 0.82 -85.98 77.59
C LEU A 398 0.26 -87.38 77.84
N LYS A 399 -0.54 -87.94 76.92
CA LYS A 399 -0.99 -89.35 77.00
C LYS A 399 0.19 -90.32 76.97
N LYS A 400 1.22 -90.03 76.18
CA LYS A 400 2.41 -90.86 76.03
C LYS A 400 3.35 -90.74 77.23
N ILE A 401 3.48 -89.55 77.83
CA ILE A 401 4.15 -89.34 79.12
C ILE A 401 3.41 -90.12 80.20
N LEU A 402 2.09 -90.03 80.28
CA LEU A 402 1.30 -90.80 81.23
C LEU A 402 1.47 -92.33 81.01
N LEU A 403 1.58 -92.76 79.76
CA LEU A 403 1.84 -94.16 79.41
C LEU A 403 3.27 -94.58 79.78
N LEU A 404 4.25 -93.73 79.52
CA LEU A 404 5.65 -93.95 79.85
C LEU A 404 5.90 -93.91 81.36
N GLU A 405 5.21 -93.05 82.11
CA GLU A 405 5.18 -93.04 83.58
C GLU A 405 4.62 -94.37 84.09
N LYS A 406 3.48 -94.83 83.53
CA LYS A 406 2.96 -96.17 83.85
C LYS A 406 3.94 -97.29 83.48
N GLN A 407 4.61 -97.21 82.34
CA GLN A 407 5.60 -98.21 81.92
C GLN A 407 6.85 -98.16 82.79
N LEU A 408 7.27 -96.97 83.23
CA LEU A 408 8.37 -96.78 84.17
C LEU A 408 8.01 -97.36 85.54
N ASP A 409 6.80 -97.10 86.03
CA ASP A 409 6.28 -97.68 87.27
C ASP A 409 6.22 -99.22 87.16
N ILE A 410 5.76 -99.76 86.02
CA ILE A 410 5.77 -101.20 85.74
C ILE A 410 7.21 -101.73 85.71
N LYS A 411 8.15 -101.02 85.06
CA LYS A 411 9.56 -101.42 85.00
C LYS A 411 10.20 -101.42 86.38
N GLN A 412 10.00 -100.37 87.17
CA GLN A 412 10.50 -100.28 88.54
C GLN A 412 9.88 -101.37 89.43
N LYS A 413 8.59 -101.68 89.25
CA LYS A 413 7.93 -102.79 89.93
C LYS A 413 8.53 -104.14 89.53
N LEU A 414 8.84 -104.35 88.25
CA LEU A 414 9.50 -105.56 87.76
C LEU A 414 10.94 -105.66 88.28
N GLU A 415 11.70 -104.56 88.33
CA GLU A 415 13.04 -104.51 88.93
C GLU A 415 12.98 -104.87 90.44
N MET A 416 11.98 -104.35 91.16
CA MET A 416 11.72 -104.73 92.56
C MET A 416 11.32 -106.21 92.71
N GLU A 417 10.47 -106.74 91.84
CA GLU A 417 10.05 -108.15 91.84
C GLU A 417 11.23 -109.08 91.53
N ILE A 418 12.10 -108.73 90.57
CA ILE A 418 13.36 -109.43 90.29
C ILE A 418 14.24 -109.48 91.54
N GLU A 419 14.37 -108.36 92.26
CA GLU A 419 15.21 -108.29 93.46
C GLU A 419 14.60 -109.06 94.65
N ASP A 420 13.27 -109.00 94.82
CA ASP A 420 12.54 -109.79 95.81
C ASP A 420 12.62 -111.30 95.50
N LEU A 421 12.48 -111.70 94.23
CA LEU A 421 12.63 -113.10 93.79
C LEU A 421 14.09 -113.58 93.96
N LYS A 422 15.09 -112.76 93.63
CA LYS A 422 16.50 -113.04 93.96
C LYS A 422 16.72 -113.22 95.46
N GLY A 423 16.17 -112.33 96.28
CA GLY A 423 16.25 -112.41 97.75
C GLY A 423 15.60 -113.70 98.29
N LYS A 424 14.41 -114.05 97.80
CA LYS A 424 13.69 -115.29 98.17
C LYS A 424 14.44 -116.54 97.73
N LEU A 425 15.01 -116.56 96.52
CA LEU A 425 15.86 -117.66 96.04
C LEU A 425 17.12 -117.81 96.90
N GLN A 426 17.73 -116.70 97.32
CA GLN A 426 18.90 -116.70 98.22
C GLN A 426 18.57 -117.32 99.59
N VAL A 427 17.40 -116.99 100.14
CA VAL A 427 16.89 -117.52 101.42
C VAL A 427 16.52 -119.01 101.29
N MET A 428 15.83 -119.40 100.22
CA MET A 428 15.46 -120.80 99.96
C MET A 428 16.69 -121.70 99.77
N LYS A 429 17.81 -121.18 99.24
CA LYS A 429 19.07 -121.92 99.11
C LYS A 429 19.69 -122.34 100.47
N HIS A 430 19.29 -121.69 101.57
CA HIS A 430 19.77 -121.99 102.93
C HIS A 430 18.83 -122.90 103.73
N LEU A 431 17.61 -123.13 103.24
CA LEU A 431 16.59 -123.99 103.88
C LEU A 431 16.65 -125.40 103.28
N GLY A 432 17.57 -126.24 103.76
CA GLY A 432 17.53 -127.72 103.66
C GLY A 432 17.31 -128.33 102.26
N GLN A 433 18.37 -128.87 101.66
CA GLN A 433 18.38 -129.43 100.29
C GLN A 433 17.56 -130.72 100.07
N ASP A 434 16.90 -131.26 101.11
CA ASP A 434 16.32 -132.61 101.08
C ASP A 434 14.78 -132.65 100.86
N ASP A 435 14.12 -131.51 100.62
CA ASP A 435 12.67 -131.46 100.35
C ASP A 435 12.37 -131.23 98.85
N ALA A 436 11.82 -132.27 98.19
CA ALA A 436 11.47 -132.26 96.77
C ALA A 436 10.42 -131.19 96.40
N ALA A 437 9.55 -130.80 97.35
CA ALA A 437 8.58 -129.73 97.11
C ALA A 437 9.26 -128.34 97.05
N VAL A 438 10.35 -128.14 97.80
CA VAL A 438 11.13 -126.90 97.82
C VAL A 438 11.94 -126.76 96.54
N GLN A 439 12.52 -127.85 96.03
CA GLN A 439 13.27 -127.83 94.76
C GLN A 439 12.37 -127.47 93.57
N LYS A 440 11.19 -128.09 93.45
CA LYS A 440 10.27 -127.76 92.35
C LYS A 440 9.86 -126.28 92.35
N LYS A 441 9.63 -125.72 93.55
CA LYS A 441 9.28 -124.31 93.72
C LYS A 441 10.45 -123.37 93.44
N MET A 442 11.69 -123.81 93.72
CA MET A 442 12.91 -123.10 93.37
C MET A 442 13.12 -123.06 91.85
N GLU A 443 12.81 -124.16 91.15
CA GLU A 443 12.94 -124.27 89.69
C GLU A 443 11.90 -123.42 88.95
N GLU A 444 10.64 -123.42 89.40
CA GLU A 444 9.59 -122.52 88.88
C GLU A 444 9.97 -121.04 89.05
N MET A 445 10.48 -120.66 90.23
CA MET A 445 10.89 -119.28 90.53
C MET A 445 12.14 -118.85 89.74
N ASN A 446 13.02 -119.80 89.40
CA ASN A 446 14.20 -119.53 88.58
C ASN A 446 13.84 -119.32 87.10
N ASN A 447 12.83 -120.03 86.58
CA ASN A 447 12.31 -119.81 85.23
C ASN A 447 11.62 -118.44 85.10
N GLU A 448 10.82 -118.04 86.09
CA GLU A 448 10.16 -116.72 86.12
C GLU A 448 11.17 -115.57 86.22
N LEU A 449 12.26 -115.77 86.98
CA LEU A 449 13.37 -114.81 87.04
C LEU A 449 14.11 -114.69 85.69
N GLN A 450 14.31 -115.80 84.98
CA GLN A 450 14.99 -115.80 83.70
C GLN A 450 14.18 -115.06 82.62
N GLU A 451 12.86 -115.27 82.55
CA GLU A 451 11.98 -114.57 81.60
C GLU A 451 12.03 -113.04 81.80
N LYS A 452 12.08 -112.58 83.05
CA LYS A 452 12.18 -111.14 83.37
C LYS A 452 13.55 -110.52 83.08
N ILE A 453 14.62 -111.32 83.11
CA ILE A 453 15.96 -110.87 82.70
C ILE A 453 16.02 -110.70 81.18
N ASP A 454 15.44 -111.65 80.43
CA ASP A 454 15.41 -111.61 78.97
C ASP A 454 14.63 -110.38 78.45
N ASP A 455 13.49 -110.05 79.06
CA ASP A 455 12.70 -108.83 78.75
C ASP A 455 13.52 -107.52 78.91
N LEU A 456 14.37 -107.44 79.93
CA LEU A 456 15.21 -106.27 80.22
C LEU A 456 16.34 -106.12 79.19
N GLN A 457 16.89 -107.25 78.73
CA GLN A 457 17.98 -107.31 77.79
C GLN A 457 17.55 -106.91 76.37
N ASP A 458 16.32 -107.27 75.98
CA ASP A 458 15.69 -106.79 74.75
C ASP A 458 15.54 -105.27 74.74
N LEU A 459 15.15 -104.66 75.87
CA LEU A 459 15.02 -103.21 75.98
C LEU A 459 16.36 -102.48 75.77
N GLU A 460 17.46 -102.98 76.34
CA GLU A 460 18.80 -102.40 76.14
C GLU A 460 19.30 -102.53 74.69
N SER A 461 18.94 -103.62 74.00
CA SER A 461 19.33 -103.83 72.59
C SER A 461 18.74 -102.76 71.67
N THR A 462 17.49 -102.35 71.91
CA THR A 462 16.82 -101.31 71.12
C THR A 462 17.45 -99.92 71.30
N ASN A 463 17.94 -99.62 72.51
CA ASN A 463 18.59 -98.34 72.80
C ASN A 463 19.94 -98.20 72.06
N LYS A 464 20.74 -99.27 72.00
CA LYS A 464 21.99 -99.29 71.21
C LYS A 464 21.74 -99.10 69.71
N ALA A 465 20.64 -99.62 69.17
CA ALA A 465 20.29 -99.45 67.76
C ALA A 465 19.96 -97.98 67.41
N LEU A 466 19.32 -97.24 68.32
CA LEU A 466 19.00 -95.83 68.11
C LEU A 466 20.26 -94.94 68.04
N ILE A 467 21.25 -95.17 68.92
CA ILE A 467 22.52 -94.43 68.89
C ILE A 467 23.28 -94.67 67.58
N TYR A 468 23.28 -95.91 67.08
CA TYR A 468 23.89 -96.22 65.79
C TYR A 468 23.20 -95.48 64.64
N LYS A 469 21.86 -95.40 64.65
CA LYS A 469 21.08 -94.69 63.63
C LYS A 469 21.28 -93.17 63.65
N GLU A 470 21.44 -92.57 64.82
CA GLU A 470 21.75 -91.14 64.94
C GLU A 470 23.09 -90.80 64.28
N ARG A 471 24.15 -91.57 64.59
CA ARG A 471 25.48 -91.37 64.00
C ARG A 471 25.44 -91.52 62.48
N GLN A 472 24.77 -92.57 61.99
CA GLN A 472 24.59 -92.80 60.56
C GLN A 472 23.91 -91.60 59.86
N SER A 473 22.83 -91.07 60.46
CA SER A 473 22.11 -89.89 59.92
C SER A 473 22.98 -88.63 59.89
N ASN A 474 23.80 -88.42 60.92
CA ASN A 474 24.71 -87.27 60.97
C ASN A 474 25.81 -87.35 59.91
N ASP A 475 26.38 -88.54 59.67
CA ASP A 475 27.38 -88.75 58.61
C ASP A 475 26.79 -88.47 57.23
N GLU A 476 25.56 -88.92 56.97
CA GLU A 476 24.82 -88.63 55.73
C GLU A 476 24.60 -87.12 55.52
N LEU A 477 24.29 -86.36 56.58
CA LEU A 477 24.10 -84.91 56.52
C LEU A 477 25.41 -84.16 56.24
N GLN A 478 26.53 -84.60 56.82
CA GLN A 478 27.84 -84.00 56.54
C GLN A 478 28.27 -84.26 55.11
N GLU A 479 28.05 -85.46 54.57
CA GLU A 479 28.39 -85.73 53.18
C GLU A 479 27.48 -84.99 52.19
N ALA A 480 26.19 -84.84 52.48
CA ALA A 480 25.31 -83.99 51.68
C ALA A 480 25.81 -82.53 51.63
N ARG A 481 26.36 -82.02 52.74
CA ARG A 481 26.97 -80.68 52.79
C ARG A 481 28.22 -80.58 51.93
N LYS A 482 29.10 -81.58 51.98
CA LYS A 482 30.34 -81.62 51.19
C LYS A 482 30.06 -81.68 49.70
N VAL A 483 29.11 -82.53 49.27
CA VAL A 483 28.69 -82.64 47.86
C VAL A 483 28.14 -81.31 47.36
N LEU A 484 27.32 -80.63 48.16
CA LEU A 484 26.81 -79.31 47.78
C LEU A 484 27.91 -78.26 47.68
N ILE A 485 28.90 -78.25 48.57
CA ILE A 485 30.05 -77.32 48.44
C ILE A 485 30.80 -77.54 47.13
N GLN A 486 30.98 -78.79 46.71
CA GLN A 486 31.67 -79.12 45.45
C GLN A 486 30.84 -78.78 44.20
N GLY A 487 29.53 -79.04 44.20
CA GLY A 487 28.68 -78.89 43.00
C GLY A 487 28.01 -77.53 42.83
N LEU A 488 27.89 -76.72 43.89
CA LEU A 488 27.22 -75.42 43.81
C LEU A 488 27.88 -74.38 42.87
N PRO A 489 29.21 -74.31 42.67
CA PRO A 489 29.83 -73.37 41.73
C PRO A 489 29.32 -73.52 40.29
N GLU A 490 29.07 -74.75 39.83
CA GLU A 490 28.60 -75.02 38.46
C GLU A 490 27.15 -74.61 38.23
N LEU A 491 26.35 -74.51 39.31
CA LEU A 491 24.91 -74.27 39.26
C LEU A 491 24.53 -72.79 39.38
N LEU A 492 25.44 -71.92 39.83
CA LEU A 492 25.14 -70.53 40.20
C LEU A 492 25.94 -69.52 39.37
N GLY A 493 25.27 -68.48 38.86
CA GLY A 493 25.91 -67.33 38.21
C GLY A 493 26.33 -66.25 39.23
N ASN A 494 27.12 -65.26 38.79
CA ASN A 494 27.89 -64.32 39.63
C ASN A 494 27.11 -63.42 40.64
N ARG A 495 25.79 -63.55 40.81
CA ARG A 495 24.99 -62.73 41.74
C ARG A 495 23.87 -63.53 42.41
N THR A 496 24.20 -64.33 43.41
CA THR A 496 23.24 -65.14 44.16
C THR A 496 23.24 -64.84 45.66
N ASN A 497 22.05 -64.89 46.28
CA ASN A 497 21.89 -64.65 47.72
C ASN A 497 22.44 -65.79 48.58
N ILE A 498 22.52 -67.00 48.01
CA ILE A 498 23.17 -68.17 48.59
C ILE A 498 24.26 -68.58 47.63
N GLY A 499 25.46 -68.82 48.14
CA GLY A 499 26.61 -69.21 47.33
C GLY A 499 27.72 -69.76 48.21
N LEU A 500 28.93 -69.81 47.65
CA LEU A 500 30.11 -70.20 48.40
C LEU A 500 30.86 -68.95 48.85
N LYS A 501 31.18 -68.92 50.14
CA LYS A 501 32.14 -67.97 50.69
C LYS A 501 33.45 -68.71 50.94
N ARG A 502 34.55 -68.14 50.44
CA ARG A 502 35.90 -68.64 50.66
C ARG A 502 36.44 -67.99 51.93
N MET A 503 36.36 -68.72 53.03
CA MET A 503 36.71 -68.22 54.36
C MET A 503 38.22 -68.04 54.46
N GLY A 504 38.67 -66.81 54.71
CA GLY A 504 40.09 -66.49 54.77
C GLY A 504 40.76 -66.04 53.47
N GLU A 505 39.98 -65.80 52.43
CA GLU A 505 40.46 -65.17 51.20
C GLU A 505 40.39 -63.63 51.31
N LEU A 506 41.45 -62.94 50.90
CA LEU A 506 41.50 -61.49 50.86
C LEU A 506 40.63 -60.93 49.73
N ASP A 507 39.85 -59.88 50.03
CA ASP A 507 39.13 -59.13 49.02
C ASP A 507 40.11 -58.24 48.23
N PRO A 508 40.36 -58.52 46.93
CA PRO A 508 41.31 -57.74 46.13
C PRO A 508 40.88 -56.28 45.98
N LYS A 509 39.59 -55.97 46.14
CA LYS A 509 39.05 -54.64 45.94
C LYS A 509 39.69 -53.59 46.87
N ALA A 510 39.89 -53.94 48.14
CA ALA A 510 40.54 -53.05 49.10
C ALA A 510 41.97 -52.68 48.65
N PHE A 511 42.68 -53.64 48.05
CA PHE A 511 44.03 -53.44 47.51
C PHE A 511 44.01 -52.61 46.23
N HIS A 512 43.08 -52.87 45.30
CA HIS A 512 42.93 -52.08 44.07
C HIS A 512 42.55 -50.63 44.36
N ASP A 513 41.57 -50.38 45.23
CA ASP A 513 41.09 -49.02 45.52
C ASP A 513 42.19 -48.16 46.19
N THR A 514 42.94 -48.78 47.12
CA THR A 514 44.09 -48.12 47.77
C THR A 514 45.24 -47.88 46.80
N CYS A 515 45.58 -48.85 45.94
CA CYS A 515 46.68 -48.70 44.98
C CYS A 515 46.35 -47.74 43.84
N LYS A 516 45.10 -47.69 43.34
CA LYS A 516 44.64 -46.69 42.36
C LYS A 516 44.79 -45.26 42.85
N SER A 517 44.66 -45.05 44.16
CA SER A 517 44.80 -43.74 44.78
C SER A 517 46.27 -43.33 44.99
N ARG A 518 47.21 -44.29 44.94
CA ARG A 518 48.64 -44.08 45.26
C ARG A 518 49.57 -44.18 44.05
N PHE A 519 49.21 -44.96 43.04
CA PHE A 519 50.06 -45.23 41.88
C PHE A 519 49.40 -44.80 40.56
N PRO A 520 50.18 -44.54 39.50
CA PRO A 520 49.64 -44.33 38.15
C PRO A 520 48.79 -45.52 37.68
N PRO A 521 47.77 -45.30 36.83
CA PRO A 521 46.84 -46.35 36.41
C PRO A 521 47.50 -47.62 35.83
N ASP A 522 48.60 -47.44 35.10
CA ASP A 522 49.33 -48.53 34.43
C ASP A 522 50.10 -49.43 35.43
N GLU A 523 50.44 -48.90 36.61
CA GLU A 523 51.18 -49.62 37.67
C GLU A 523 50.28 -50.04 38.83
N ALA A 524 49.19 -49.31 39.08
CA ALA A 524 48.30 -49.52 40.21
C ALA A 524 47.72 -50.95 40.26
N GLU A 525 47.39 -51.52 39.10
CA GLU A 525 46.83 -52.86 39.00
C GLU A 525 47.85 -53.95 39.38
N ILE A 526 49.10 -53.78 38.92
CA ILE A 526 50.20 -54.71 39.20
C ILE A 526 50.57 -54.62 40.68
N GLN A 527 50.63 -53.42 41.25
CA GLN A 527 50.93 -53.20 42.67
C GLN A 527 49.83 -53.77 43.58
N ALA A 528 48.56 -53.53 43.24
CA ALA A 528 47.43 -54.10 43.99
C ALA A 528 47.47 -55.63 44.03
N THR A 529 47.68 -56.25 42.86
CA THR A 529 47.74 -57.71 42.73
C THR A 529 48.92 -58.31 43.50
N THR A 530 50.10 -57.67 43.39
CA THR A 530 51.33 -58.09 44.09
C THR A 530 51.15 -58.00 45.61
N LEU A 531 50.60 -56.89 46.10
CA LEU A 531 50.37 -56.66 47.53
C LEU A 531 49.32 -57.63 48.09
N CYS A 532 48.20 -57.83 47.39
CA CYS A 532 47.15 -58.76 47.80
C CYS A 532 47.68 -60.21 47.87
N SER A 533 48.48 -60.63 46.89
CA SER A 533 49.08 -61.98 46.86
C SER A 533 50.10 -62.17 47.99
N SER A 534 50.95 -61.17 48.23
CA SER A 534 51.93 -61.20 49.32
C SER A 534 51.25 -61.33 50.69
N TRP A 535 50.16 -60.60 50.93
CA TRP A 535 49.41 -60.71 52.18
C TRP A 535 48.62 -62.02 52.28
N GLN A 536 48.13 -62.56 51.17
CA GLN A 536 47.48 -63.87 51.16
C GLN A 536 48.46 -64.99 51.53
N GLU A 537 49.71 -64.92 51.08
CA GLU A 537 50.76 -65.86 51.46
C GLU A 537 51.19 -65.67 52.92
N ASN A 538 51.25 -64.43 53.42
CA ASN A 538 51.49 -64.18 54.84
C ASN A 538 50.40 -64.83 55.71
N LEU A 539 49.12 -64.74 55.33
CA LEU A 539 48.01 -65.36 56.07
C LEU A 539 48.10 -66.90 56.13
N LYS A 540 48.70 -67.53 55.13
CA LYS A 540 48.93 -68.98 55.09
C LYS A 540 50.11 -69.43 55.94
N ASN A 541 50.97 -68.50 56.36
CA ASN A 541 52.16 -68.85 57.13
C ASN A 541 51.76 -69.33 58.54
N PRO A 542 51.98 -70.61 58.89
CA PRO A 542 51.61 -71.14 60.20
C PRO A 542 52.43 -70.51 61.34
N ASP A 543 53.64 -69.99 61.05
CA ASP A 543 54.51 -69.35 62.04
C ASP A 543 54.02 -67.95 62.44
N TRP A 544 53.09 -67.36 61.67
CA TRP A 544 52.48 -66.09 62.00
C TRP A 544 51.05 -66.28 62.53
N HIS A 545 50.93 -66.17 63.85
CA HIS A 545 49.66 -66.33 64.57
C HIS A 545 49.44 -65.16 65.54
N PRO A 546 48.96 -63.99 65.04
CA PRO A 546 48.79 -62.81 65.87
C PRO A 546 47.49 -62.87 66.68
N PHE A 547 47.31 -63.93 67.46
CA PHE A 547 46.23 -64.09 68.43
C PHE A 547 46.80 -64.33 69.82
N LYS A 548 46.09 -63.84 70.84
CA LYS A 548 46.36 -64.06 72.26
C LYS A 548 45.18 -64.76 72.91
N VAL A 549 45.45 -65.70 73.82
CA VAL A 549 44.40 -66.43 74.55
C VAL A 549 44.00 -65.64 75.78
N ILE A 550 42.69 -65.41 75.96
CA ILE A 550 42.09 -64.88 77.19
C ILE A 550 41.13 -65.91 77.79
N VAL A 551 41.01 -65.95 79.10
CA VAL A 551 40.09 -66.87 79.80
C VAL A 551 38.85 -66.09 80.23
N GLU A 552 37.71 -66.34 79.58
CA GLU A 552 36.41 -65.80 79.98
C GLU A 552 35.53 -66.94 80.50
N GLY A 553 35.15 -66.89 81.79
CA GLY A 553 34.18 -67.83 82.37
C GLY A 553 34.63 -69.30 82.42
N GLY A 554 35.94 -69.57 82.44
CA GLY A 554 36.50 -70.93 82.50
C GLY A 554 36.80 -71.56 81.14
N ASN A 555 36.46 -70.90 80.03
CA ASN A 555 36.79 -71.36 78.67
C ASN A 555 37.87 -70.46 78.04
N PRO A 556 38.97 -71.02 77.51
CA PRO A 556 39.97 -70.26 76.78
C PRO A 556 39.41 -69.79 75.44
N LYS A 557 39.55 -68.50 75.12
CA LYS A 557 39.18 -67.88 73.84
C LYS A 557 40.37 -67.16 73.22
N GLU A 558 40.61 -67.40 71.94
CA GLU A 558 41.63 -66.69 71.16
C GLU A 558 41.06 -65.37 70.62
N ILE A 559 41.75 -64.26 70.91
CA ILE A 559 41.41 -62.92 70.40
C ILE A 559 42.60 -62.36 69.61
N LEU A 560 42.34 -61.51 68.62
CA LEU A 560 43.40 -60.91 67.80
C LEU A 560 44.32 -60.02 68.64
N ASN A 561 45.63 -60.11 68.43
CA ASN A 561 46.61 -59.21 69.02
C ASN A 561 46.81 -57.98 68.11
N GLU A 562 46.14 -56.87 68.43
CA GLU A 562 46.22 -55.62 67.64
C GLU A 562 47.59 -54.93 67.70
N GLU A 563 48.46 -55.30 68.66
CA GLU A 563 49.83 -54.80 68.80
C GLU A 563 50.85 -55.60 67.97
N ASP A 564 50.42 -56.58 67.19
CA ASP A 564 51.32 -57.36 66.32
C ASP A 564 52.09 -56.45 65.36
N GLU A 565 53.41 -56.64 65.28
CA GLU A 565 54.32 -55.79 64.52
C GLU A 565 53.97 -55.74 63.03
N LYS A 566 53.55 -56.87 62.43
CA LYS A 566 53.17 -56.91 61.02
C LYS A 566 51.83 -56.22 60.77
N LEU A 567 50.85 -56.44 61.65
CA LEU A 567 49.54 -55.79 61.55
C LEU A 567 49.62 -54.27 61.75
N THR A 568 50.43 -53.81 62.72
CA THR A 568 50.65 -52.38 62.98
C THR A 568 51.39 -51.70 61.83
N ASN A 569 52.45 -52.32 61.28
CA ASN A 569 53.14 -51.82 60.09
C ASN A 569 52.24 -51.77 58.86
N LEU A 570 51.41 -52.81 58.63
CA LEU A 570 50.44 -52.82 57.52
C LEU A 570 49.49 -51.63 57.59
N LYS A 571 48.96 -51.34 58.78
CA LYS A 571 48.02 -50.22 59.00
C LYS A 571 48.68 -48.87 58.79
N LEU A 572 49.93 -48.70 59.24
CA LEU A 572 50.71 -47.47 59.05
C LEU A 572 51.06 -47.23 57.58
N GLU A 573 51.54 -48.26 56.89
CA GLU A 573 52.00 -48.12 55.51
C GLU A 573 50.84 -48.01 54.52
N TRP A 574 49.82 -48.85 54.64
CA TRP A 574 48.80 -49.04 53.60
C TRP A 574 47.40 -48.55 53.99
N GLY A 575 47.19 -48.16 55.24
CA GLY A 575 45.92 -47.60 55.71
C GLY A 575 44.91 -48.62 56.22
N GLU A 576 43.76 -48.11 56.63
CA GLU A 576 42.73 -48.87 57.36
C GLU A 576 41.99 -49.88 56.48
N GLU A 577 41.81 -49.59 55.18
CA GLU A 577 41.06 -50.48 54.28
C GLU A 577 41.76 -51.83 54.09
N ILE A 578 43.06 -51.82 53.79
CA ILE A 578 43.86 -53.04 53.62
C ILE A 578 44.02 -53.78 54.96
N TYR A 579 44.26 -53.05 56.06
CA TYR A 579 44.33 -53.63 57.40
C TYR A 579 43.06 -54.43 57.75
N ASN A 580 41.88 -53.84 57.54
CA ASN A 580 40.61 -54.49 57.84
C ASN A 580 40.36 -55.72 56.96
N ALA A 581 40.76 -55.68 55.68
CA ALA A 581 40.68 -56.84 54.80
C ALA A 581 41.52 -58.01 55.31
N VAL A 582 42.77 -57.74 55.73
CA VAL A 582 43.69 -58.76 56.28
C VAL A 582 43.21 -59.30 57.62
N VAL A 583 42.75 -58.44 58.53
CA VAL A 583 42.21 -58.86 59.84
C VAL A 583 40.97 -59.73 59.69
N THR A 584 40.08 -59.38 58.76
CA THR A 584 38.85 -60.15 58.51
C THR A 584 39.18 -61.55 58.01
N ALA A 585 40.04 -61.65 56.99
CA ALA A 585 40.48 -62.94 56.46
C ALA A 585 41.19 -63.79 57.53
N LEU A 586 42.02 -63.18 58.37
CA LEU A 586 42.71 -63.88 59.44
C LEU A 586 41.74 -64.44 60.51
N LYS A 587 40.72 -63.68 60.91
CA LYS A 587 39.67 -64.16 61.84
C LYS A 587 38.90 -65.34 61.25
N GLU A 588 38.57 -65.26 59.96
CA GLU A 588 37.86 -66.34 59.26
C GLU A 588 38.70 -67.64 59.18
N LEU A 589 40.01 -67.55 58.94
CA LEU A 589 40.88 -68.73 58.99
C LEU A 589 40.91 -69.36 60.38
N ASN A 590 40.91 -68.55 61.43
CA ASN A 590 40.95 -69.07 62.80
C ASN A 590 39.65 -69.76 63.21
N GLU A 591 38.50 -69.27 62.74
CA GLU A 591 37.20 -69.86 63.08
C GLU A 591 36.93 -71.15 62.29
N TYR A 592 37.25 -71.17 60.98
CA TYR A 592 36.84 -72.25 60.09
C TYR A 592 37.93 -73.28 59.79
N ASN A 593 39.21 -72.90 59.93
CA ASN A 593 40.34 -73.79 59.70
C ASN A 593 41.56 -73.44 60.58
N PRO A 594 41.42 -73.44 61.92
CA PRO A 594 42.47 -72.97 62.83
C PRO A 594 43.80 -73.71 62.65
N SER A 595 43.75 -75.04 62.45
CA SER A 595 44.96 -75.86 62.27
C SER A 595 45.51 -75.84 60.85
N GLY A 596 44.67 -75.74 59.82
CA GLY A 596 45.10 -75.87 58.43
C GLY A 596 45.54 -74.56 57.77
N ARG A 597 45.04 -73.40 58.22
CA ARG A 597 45.40 -72.05 57.73
C ARG A 597 45.29 -71.85 56.21
N TYR A 598 44.59 -72.75 55.51
CA TYR A 598 44.22 -72.59 54.11
C TYR A 598 42.73 -72.25 53.99
N VAL A 599 42.39 -71.57 52.89
CA VAL A 599 41.03 -71.12 52.60
C VAL A 599 40.09 -72.31 52.45
N ILE A 600 38.98 -72.31 53.20
CA ILE A 600 37.91 -73.32 53.08
C ILE A 600 36.66 -72.67 52.49
N SER A 601 36.01 -73.38 51.55
CA SER A 601 34.73 -72.97 51.01
C SER A 601 33.58 -73.43 51.91
N GLU A 602 32.71 -72.51 52.28
CA GLU A 602 31.52 -72.78 53.08
C GLU A 602 30.24 -72.33 52.37
N LEU A 603 29.14 -73.05 52.62
CA LEU A 603 27.82 -72.66 52.13
C LEU A 603 27.37 -71.41 52.88
N TRP A 604 27.19 -70.29 52.19
CA TRP A 604 26.94 -68.99 52.80
C TRP A 604 25.67 -68.35 52.29
N ASN A 605 24.93 -67.73 53.21
CA ASN A 605 23.81 -66.85 52.89
C ASN A 605 24.33 -65.40 52.94
N PHE A 606 24.57 -64.81 51.78
CA PHE A 606 25.08 -63.44 51.65
C PHE A 606 24.07 -62.37 52.07
N LYS A 607 22.77 -62.69 52.08
CA LYS A 607 21.73 -61.77 52.56
C LYS A 607 21.76 -61.64 54.09
N GLU A 608 21.92 -62.76 54.78
CA GLU A 608 21.93 -62.81 56.25
C GLU A 608 23.34 -62.80 56.87
N ASN A 609 24.37 -62.82 56.01
CA ASN A 609 25.78 -62.88 56.38
C ASN A 609 26.10 -63.99 57.41
N ARG A 610 25.59 -65.21 57.17
CA ARG A 610 25.84 -66.40 58.01
C ARG A 610 25.93 -67.69 57.19
N LYS A 611 26.39 -68.77 57.83
CA LYS A 611 26.38 -70.13 57.25
C LYS A 611 24.97 -70.54 56.84
N ALA A 612 24.84 -71.04 55.62
CA ALA A 612 23.58 -71.52 55.07
C ALA A 612 23.28 -72.97 55.53
N THR A 613 21.99 -73.22 55.78
CA THR A 613 21.47 -74.57 56.07
C THR A 613 21.25 -75.36 54.78
N LEU A 614 21.30 -76.70 54.86
CA LEU A 614 21.07 -77.57 53.69
C LEU A 614 19.70 -77.31 53.04
N LYS A 615 18.68 -77.05 53.86
CA LYS A 615 17.33 -76.71 53.38
C LYS A 615 17.30 -75.42 52.57
N GLU A 616 18.02 -74.38 53.02
CA GLU A 616 18.13 -73.12 52.29
C GLU A 616 18.80 -73.31 50.93
N VAL A 617 19.90 -74.08 50.90
CA VAL A 617 20.68 -74.35 49.69
C VAL A 617 19.86 -75.18 48.69
N VAL A 618 19.25 -76.28 49.12
CA VAL A 618 18.39 -77.12 48.26
C VAL A 618 17.18 -76.32 47.76
N GLY A 619 16.53 -75.55 48.64
CA GLY A 619 15.42 -74.68 48.25
C GLY A 619 15.81 -73.57 47.28
N TYR A 620 17.07 -73.12 47.31
CA TYR A 620 17.62 -72.18 46.34
C TYR A 620 17.89 -72.84 44.99
N VAL A 621 18.55 -74.00 44.97
CA VAL A 621 18.82 -74.78 43.76
C VAL A 621 17.53 -75.12 43.01
N ILE A 622 16.50 -75.61 43.72
CA ILE A 622 15.20 -75.94 43.10
C ILE A 622 14.55 -74.71 42.46
N ARG A 623 14.59 -73.55 43.13
CA ARG A 623 14.04 -72.31 42.58
C ARG A 623 14.78 -71.88 41.31
N ASN A 624 16.11 -71.95 41.30
CA ASN A 624 16.93 -71.60 40.13
C ASN A 624 16.71 -72.55 38.94
N ILE A 625 16.56 -73.85 39.19
CA ILE A 625 16.22 -74.82 38.14
C ILE A 625 14.84 -74.50 37.53
N LYS A 626 13.84 -74.13 38.34
CA LYS A 626 12.50 -73.74 37.86
C LYS A 626 12.52 -72.47 37.00
N THR A 627 13.31 -71.46 37.38
CA THR A 627 13.44 -70.23 36.59
C THR A 627 14.23 -70.43 35.30
N ALA A 628 15.26 -71.28 35.28
CA ALA A 628 16.00 -71.63 34.06
C ALA A 628 15.11 -72.31 33.01
N LYS A 629 14.19 -73.19 33.43
CA LYS A 629 13.24 -73.87 32.52
C LYS A 629 12.25 -72.91 31.84
N ARG A 630 11.86 -71.81 32.50
CA ARG A 630 10.94 -70.80 31.93
C ARG A 630 11.57 -69.86 30.90
N LYS A 631 12.90 -69.79 30.82
CA LYS A 631 13.62 -68.91 29.87
C LYS A 631 14.04 -69.61 28.56
N ARG A 632 13.92 -70.94 28.47
CA ARG A 632 14.24 -71.75 27.27
C ARG A 632 12.99 -72.14 26.44
N THR A 633 11.81 -71.69 26.86
CA THR A 633 10.56 -71.66 26.12
C THR A 633 10.22 -70.22 25.83
#